data_AF-A0A6B2LSP4-F1
#
_entry.id   AF-A0A6B2LSP4-F1
#
_cell.length_a   1.000
_cell.length_b   1.000
_cell.length_c   1.000
_cell.angle_alpha   90.00
_cell.angle_beta   90.00
_cell.angle_gamma   90.00
#
_symmetry.space_group_name_H-M   'P 1'
#
loop_
_entity.id
_entity.type
_entity.pdbx_description
1 polymer ?
#
loop_
_entity_poly.entity_id
_entity_poly.type
_entity_poly.pdbx_seq_one_letter_code
_entity_poly.pdbx_strand_id
1 'polypeptide(L)'
;MYGLDRELEQRKREKSDETLENAVLNWLEDLTGEEIDDLWGSLKSGRILCTAANKIYPNIIPSYKINEPGHPYRERVNIQLFINACLRLGVPQVSLFDIKDLYEKTNLQ
;
A
#
# COMPACT_ATOMS: atom_id res chain seq x y z
N MET A 1 -23.56 -29.86 10.37
CA MET A 1 -22.11 -29.78 10.60
C MET A 1 -21.52 -28.82 9.57
N TYR A 2 -21.40 -27.51 9.86
CA TYR A 2 -20.79 -26.52 8.93
C TYR A 2 -20.42 -25.23 9.70
N GLY A 3 -19.69 -25.36 10.80
CA GLY A 3 -19.25 -24.23 11.63
C GLY A 3 -17.75 -24.21 11.85
N LEU A 4 -17.15 -25.39 12.10
CA LEU A 4 -15.71 -25.53 12.36
C LEU A 4 -14.83 -25.12 11.17
N ASP A 5 -15.21 -25.44 9.93
CA ASP A 5 -14.39 -25.12 8.75
C ASP A 5 -14.28 -23.61 8.51
N ARG A 6 -15.38 -22.87 8.68
CA ARG A 6 -15.38 -21.40 8.52
C ARG A 6 -14.52 -20.71 9.57
N GLU A 7 -14.61 -21.11 10.83
CA GLU A 7 -13.80 -20.50 11.91
C GLU A 7 -12.31 -20.81 11.76
N LEU A 8 -11.96 -22.00 11.27
CA LEU A 8 -10.57 -22.39 11.00
C LEU A 8 -9.99 -21.64 9.80
N GLU A 9 -10.78 -21.42 8.74
CA GLU A 9 -10.37 -20.60 7.60
C GLU A 9 -10.23 -19.12 7.97
N GLN A 10 -11.13 -18.58 8.78
CA GLN A 10 -11.06 -17.20 9.25
C GLN A 10 -9.80 -16.95 10.09
N ARG A 11 -9.53 -17.83 11.07
CA ARG A 11 -8.32 -17.74 11.90
C ARG A 11 -7.03 -17.93 11.10
N LYS A 12 -7.07 -18.71 10.00
CA LYS A 12 -5.93 -18.86 9.09
C LYS A 12 -5.71 -17.63 8.23
N ARG A 13 -6.77 -17.03 7.70
CA ARG A 13 -6.71 -15.78 6.94
C ARG A 13 -6.22 -14.63 7.83
N GLU A 14 -6.85 -14.43 8.98
CA GLU A 14 -6.45 -13.40 9.95
C GLU A 14 -4.98 -13.53 10.37
N LYS A 15 -4.50 -14.74 10.65
CA LYS A 15 -3.07 -14.96 10.97
C LYS A 15 -2.15 -14.75 9.77
N SER A 16 -2.60 -15.12 8.58
CA SER A 16 -1.84 -14.94 7.34
C SER A 16 -1.75 -13.46 6.99
N ASP A 17 -2.83 -12.70 7.17
CA ASP A 17 -2.90 -11.27 6.93
C ASP A 17 -2.01 -10.53 7.93
N GLU A 18 -2.06 -10.89 9.21
CA GLU A 18 -1.17 -10.30 10.23
C GLU A 18 0.31 -10.57 9.94
N THR A 19 0.67 -11.76 9.44
CA THR A 19 2.07 -12.03 9.04
C THR A 19 2.47 -11.31 7.76
N LEU A 20 1.55 -11.17 6.80
CA LEU A 20 1.80 -10.46 5.55
C LEU A 20 1.93 -8.96 5.78
N GLU A 21 1.04 -8.36 6.58
CA GLU A 21 1.10 -6.95 6.98
C GLU A 21 2.44 -6.63 7.64
N ASN A 22 2.86 -7.44 8.62
CA ASN A 22 4.16 -7.28 9.27
C ASN A 22 5.33 -7.42 8.29
N ALA A 23 5.27 -8.35 7.34
CA ALA A 23 6.31 -8.49 6.32
C ALA A 23 6.37 -7.26 5.38
N VAL A 24 5.21 -6.72 4.98
CA VAL A 24 5.10 -5.53 4.16
C VAL A 24 5.62 -4.29 4.91
N LEU A 25 5.28 -4.16 6.20
CA LEU A 25 5.79 -3.10 7.08
C LEU A 25 7.31 -3.12 7.10
N ASN A 26 7.91 -4.24 7.51
CA ASN A 26 9.37 -4.38 7.57
C ASN A 26 10.04 -4.09 6.21
N TRP A 27 9.43 -4.54 5.11
CA TRP A 27 9.96 -4.29 3.77
C TRP A 27 9.90 -2.80 3.37
N LEU A 28 8.81 -2.11 3.71
CA LEU A 28 8.67 -0.68 3.44
C LEU A 28 9.61 0.15 4.33
N GLU A 29 9.77 -0.22 5.59
CA GLU A 29 10.71 0.42 6.51
C GLU A 29 12.15 0.27 6.02
N ASP A 30 12.56 -0.94 5.60
CA ASP A 30 13.90 -1.18 5.05
C ASP A 30 14.12 -0.41 3.73
N LEU A 31 13.10 -0.35 2.87
CA LEU A 31 13.20 0.31 1.57
C LEU A 31 13.23 1.85 1.68
N THR A 32 12.37 2.42 2.54
CA THR A 32 12.18 3.86 2.66
C THR A 32 13.04 4.49 3.76
N GLY A 33 13.38 3.73 4.79
CA GLY A 33 14.06 4.20 6.00
C GLY A 33 13.15 4.99 6.95
N GLU A 34 11.83 4.96 6.75
CA GLU A 34 10.85 5.56 7.64
C GLU A 34 10.24 4.48 8.55
N GLU A 35 10.01 4.81 9.83
CA GLU A 35 9.35 3.92 10.80
C GLU A 35 7.83 3.92 10.53
N ILE A 36 7.23 2.74 10.41
CA ILE A 36 5.84 2.55 9.99
C ILE A 36 5.10 1.74 11.06
N ASP A 37 4.38 2.43 11.95
CA ASP A 37 3.57 1.77 13.00
C ASP A 37 2.23 1.25 12.49
N ASP A 38 1.54 2.01 11.63
CA ASP A 38 0.25 1.63 11.05
C ASP A 38 0.38 1.57 9.53
N LEU A 39 0.27 0.35 8.98
CA LEU A 39 0.37 0.11 7.54
C LEU A 39 -0.63 0.99 6.78
N TRP A 40 -1.89 0.98 7.19
CA TRP A 40 -2.92 1.72 6.47
C TRP A 40 -2.76 3.23 6.60
N GLY A 41 -2.60 3.75 7.82
CA GLY A 41 -2.44 5.18 8.06
C GLY A 41 -1.24 5.77 7.34
N SER A 42 -0.14 5.03 7.27
CA SER A 42 1.10 5.48 6.64
C SER A 42 1.01 5.43 5.11
N LEU A 43 0.40 4.36 4.57
CA LEU A 43 0.18 4.21 3.12
C LEU A 43 -0.91 5.15 2.58
N LYS A 44 -1.90 5.53 3.40
CA LYS A 44 -3.00 6.42 3.02
C LYS A 44 -2.52 7.77 2.49
N SER A 45 -1.41 8.27 3.02
CA SER A 45 -0.78 9.51 2.54
C SER A 45 -0.32 9.44 1.08
N GLY A 46 -0.09 8.22 0.57
CA GLY A 46 0.53 7.92 -0.73
C GLY A 46 2.01 8.32 -0.83
N ARG A 47 2.57 8.98 0.19
CA ARG A 47 3.95 9.48 0.18
C ARG A 47 4.96 8.34 0.24
N ILE A 48 4.78 7.43 1.20
CA ILE A 48 5.64 6.23 1.35
C ILE A 48 5.59 5.36 0.09
N LEU A 49 4.42 5.19 -0.51
CA LEU A 49 4.27 4.48 -1.78
C LEU A 49 5.10 5.11 -2.90
N CYS A 50 5.03 6.44 -3.06
CA CYS A 50 5.84 7.15 -4.04
C CYS A 50 7.33 7.01 -3.77
N THR A 51 7.75 7.07 -2.50
CA THR A 51 9.14 6.88 -2.09
C THR A 51 9.61 5.45 -2.41
N ALA A 52 8.81 4.44 -2.09
CA ALA A 52 9.10 3.04 -2.38
C ALA A 52 9.28 2.80 -3.90
N ALA A 53 8.38 3.35 -4.73
CA ALA A 53 8.53 3.27 -6.19
C ALA A 53 9.83 3.92 -6.69
N ASN A 54 10.20 5.08 -6.13
CA ASN A 54 11.44 5.76 -6.48
C ASN A 54 12.70 5.03 -6.01
N LYS A 55 12.61 4.22 -4.94
CA LYS A 55 13.72 3.37 -4.49
C LYS A 55 13.94 2.18 -5.41
N ILE A 56 12.86 1.60 -5.93
CA ILE A 56 12.92 0.50 -6.92
C ILE A 56 13.42 1.02 -8.27
N TYR A 57 12.86 2.14 -8.74
CA TYR A 57 13.28 2.78 -9.98
C TYR A 57 13.50 4.27 -9.77
N PRO A 58 14.77 4.72 -9.72
CA PRO A 58 15.09 6.12 -9.48
C PRO A 58 14.39 7.06 -10.46
N ASN A 59 13.78 8.12 -9.93
CA ASN A 59 13.08 9.16 -10.70
C ASN A 59 11.84 8.70 -11.48
N ILE A 60 11.23 7.55 -11.16
CA ILE A 60 9.97 7.15 -11.81
C ILE A 60 8.82 8.12 -11.49
N ILE A 61 8.76 8.59 -10.24
CA ILE A 61 7.88 9.66 -9.77
C ILE A 61 8.76 10.85 -9.43
N PRO A 62 8.61 11.99 -10.14
CA PRO A 62 9.39 13.16 -9.79
C PRO A 62 9.09 13.62 -8.36
N SER A 63 10.13 13.77 -7.54
CA SER A 63 10.00 14.08 -6.10
C SER A 63 9.20 15.36 -5.84
N TYR A 64 9.32 16.37 -6.71
CA TYR A 64 8.54 17.62 -6.63
C TYR A 64 7.03 17.44 -6.83
N LYS A 65 6.58 16.29 -7.34
CA LYS A 65 5.14 15.97 -7.48
C LYS A 65 4.56 15.26 -6.26
N ILE A 66 5.42 14.74 -5.38
CA ILE A 66 4.98 14.08 -4.15
C ILE A 66 4.53 15.18 -3.19
N ASN A 67 3.25 15.14 -2.85
CA ASN A 67 2.64 16.14 -1.99
C ASN A 67 2.79 15.76 -0.51
N GLU A 68 2.81 16.77 0.36
CA GLU A 68 2.78 16.55 1.81
C GLU A 68 1.44 15.96 2.29
N PRO A 69 1.47 15.13 3.34
CA PRO A 69 0.26 14.56 3.96
C PRO A 69 -0.63 15.64 4.60
N GLY A 70 -1.90 15.32 4.84
CA GLY A 70 -2.84 16.17 5.59
C GLY A 70 -3.88 16.90 4.75
N HIS A 71 -3.87 16.73 3.42
CA HIS A 71 -4.96 17.21 2.56
C HIS A 71 -5.51 16.05 1.70
N PRO A 72 -6.79 15.66 1.86
CA PRO A 72 -7.34 14.46 1.22
C PRO A 72 -7.15 14.41 -0.31
N TYR A 73 -7.33 15.54 -0.99
CA TYR A 73 -7.08 15.63 -2.43
C TYR A 73 -5.62 15.32 -2.80
N ARG A 74 -4.65 15.83 -2.04
CA ARG A 74 -3.22 15.64 -2.29
C ARG A 74 -2.79 14.20 -2.07
N GLU A 75 -3.33 13.55 -1.05
CA GLU A 75 -3.10 12.14 -0.75
C GLU A 75 -3.59 11.24 -1.89
N ARG A 76 -4.79 11.52 -2.42
CA ARG A 76 -5.32 10.83 -3.60
C ARG A 76 -4.43 11.01 -4.84
N VAL A 77 -3.89 12.22 -5.05
CA VAL A 77 -2.93 12.48 -6.14
C VAL A 77 -1.65 11.67 -5.96
N ASN A 78 -1.11 11.57 -4.75
CA ASN A 78 0.07 10.75 -4.46
C ASN A 78 -0.18 9.26 -4.79
N ILE A 79 -1.33 8.73 -4.37
CA ILE A 79 -1.71 7.33 -4.69
C ILE A 79 -1.81 7.13 -6.21
N GLN A 80 -2.41 8.08 -6.93
CA GLN A 80 -2.49 8.02 -8.39
C GLN A 80 -1.11 8.02 -9.06
N LEU A 81 -0.16 8.80 -8.53
CA LEU A 81 1.21 8.83 -9.03
C LEU A 81 1.89 7.47 -8.87
N PHE A 82 1.68 6.80 -7.73
CA PHE A 82 2.18 5.46 -7.49
C PHE A 82 1.60 4.44 -8.47
N ILE A 83 0.28 4.39 -8.65
CA ILE A 83 -0.38 3.49 -9.61
C ILE A 83 0.18 3.68 -11.02
N ASN A 84 0.34 4.94 -11.45
CA ASN A 84 0.93 5.27 -12.75
C ASN A 84 2.40 4.82 -12.87
N ALA A 85 3.17 4.90 -11.78
CA ALA A 85 4.53 4.38 -11.74
C ALA A 85 4.55 2.86 -11.87
N CYS A 86 3.69 2.14 -11.16
CA CYS A 86 3.57 0.68 -11.27
C CYS A 86 3.21 0.25 -12.70
N LEU A 87 2.27 0.94 -13.36
CA LEU A 87 1.95 0.70 -14.77
C LEU A 87 3.17 0.87 -15.67
N ARG A 88 3.98 1.90 -15.44
CA ARG A 88 5.23 2.14 -16.19
C ARG A 88 6.30 1.09 -15.93
N LEU A 89 6.31 0.49 -14.73
CA LEU A 89 7.18 -0.64 -14.39
C LEU A 89 6.72 -1.96 -15.02
N GLY A 90 5.54 -1.99 -15.67
CA GLY A 90 4.98 -3.18 -16.29
C GLY A 90 4.12 -4.03 -15.36
N VAL A 91 3.71 -3.50 -14.20
CA VAL A 91 2.77 -4.19 -13.32
C VAL A 91 1.40 -4.27 -14.02
N PRO A 92 0.78 -5.46 -14.13
CA PRO A 92 -0.53 -5.61 -14.74
C PRO A 92 -1.59 -4.80 -14.00
N GLN A 93 -2.47 -4.13 -14.74
CA GLN A 93 -3.54 -3.31 -14.15
C GLN A 93 -4.45 -4.12 -13.20
N VAL A 94 -4.65 -5.40 -13.46
CA VAL A 94 -5.44 -6.32 -12.61
C VAL A 94 -4.80 -6.58 -11.24
N SER A 95 -3.52 -6.28 -11.08
CA SER A 95 -2.78 -6.41 -9.82
C SER A 95 -2.62 -5.06 -9.11
N LEU A 96 -3.14 -3.98 -9.69
CA LEU A 96 -3.13 -2.65 -9.09
C LEU A 96 -4.44 -2.43 -8.33
N PHE A 97 -4.34 -1.70 -7.23
CA PHE A 97 -5.48 -1.21 -6.47
C PHE A 97 -5.92 0.17 -6.99
N ASP A 98 -7.18 0.52 -6.74
CA ASP A 98 -7.68 1.85 -6.98
C ASP A 98 -7.48 2.75 -5.75
N ILE A 99 -7.48 4.07 -5.98
CA ILE A 99 -7.37 5.07 -4.90
C ILE A 99 -8.41 4.79 -3.79
N LYS A 100 -9.63 4.39 -4.18
CA LYS A 100 -10.71 4.11 -3.24
C LYS A 100 -10.41 2.91 -2.35
N ASP A 101 -9.82 1.85 -2.89
CA ASP A 101 -9.52 0.63 -2.14
C ASP A 101 -8.62 0.93 -0.93
N LEU A 102 -7.59 1.74 -1.16
CA LEU A 102 -6.67 2.16 -0.12
C LEU A 102 -7.27 3.25 0.79
N TYR A 103 -8.03 4.20 0.24
CA TYR A 103 -8.53 5.35 1.02
C TYR A 103 -9.77 5.02 1.89
N GLU A 104 -10.61 4.09 1.43
CA GLU A 104 -11.87 3.69 2.08
C GLU A 104 -11.73 2.35 2.84
N LYS A 105 -10.51 1.77 2.87
CA LYS A 105 -10.20 0.49 3.53
C LYS A 105 -11.11 -0.66 3.07
N THR A 106 -11.63 -0.59 1.84
CA THR A 106 -12.72 -1.47 1.38
C THR A 106 -12.20 -2.75 0.74
N ASN A 107 -10.92 -2.78 0.36
CA ASN A 107 -10.24 -3.89 -0.33
C ASN A 107 -8.82 -4.12 0.22
N LEU A 108 -8.65 -4.07 1.55
CA LEU A 108 -7.53 -4.74 2.20
C LEU A 108 -8.00 -6.16 2.50
N GLN A 109 -8.01 -6.98 1.45
CA GLN A 109 -8.33 -8.41 1.51
C GLN A 109 -7.08 -9.24 1.71
#